data_AF-A0A965DLU7-F1
#
_entry.id   AF-A0A965DLU7-F1
#
_cell.length_a   1.000
_cell.length_b   1.000
_cell.length_c   1.000
_cell.angle_alpha   90.00
_cell.angle_beta   90.00
_cell.angle_gamma   90.00
#
_symmetry.space_group_name_H-M   'P 1'
#
loop_
_entity.id
_entity.type
_entity.pdbx_description
1 polymer ?
#
loop_
_entity_poly.entity_id
_entity_poly.type
_entity_poly.pdbx_seq_one_letter_code
_entity_poly.pdbx_strand_id
1 'polypeptide(L)'
;MNKRLYSLDALRGFDMFWIIGAEEIFHTMSEATHHPFWNALSNQFTHPIWDGFHAYDLIFPLFMFVSGISSVYSIDASLSNEINKKSLLWKVIKRGLILFILG
;
A
#
# COMPACT_ATOMS: atom_id res chain seq x y z
N MET A 1 -0.27 -25.68 5.31
CA MET A 1 -1.49 -25.07 4.72
C MET A 1 -1.19 -23.61 4.40
N ASN A 2 -0.90 -23.28 3.13
CA ASN A 2 -0.60 -21.91 2.69
C ASN A 2 -1.89 -21.08 2.69
N LYS A 3 -2.31 -20.60 3.85
CA LYS A 3 -3.51 -19.77 3.99
C LYS A 3 -3.11 -18.33 3.63
N ARG A 4 -3.50 -17.89 2.44
CA ARG A 4 -3.37 -16.48 2.04
C ARG A 4 -4.18 -15.61 3.01
N LEU A 5 -3.59 -14.51 3.46
CA LEU A 5 -4.25 -13.53 4.32
C LEU A 5 -5.06 -12.57 3.44
N TYR A 6 -6.34 -12.90 3.24
CA TYR A 6 -7.24 -12.08 2.42
C TYR A 6 -7.39 -10.64 2.92
N SER A 7 -7.36 -10.43 4.23
CA SER A 7 -7.36 -9.09 4.82
C SER A 7 -6.15 -8.26 4.40
N LEU A 8 -4.98 -8.91 4.27
CA LEU A 8 -3.74 -8.25 3.88
C LEU A 8 -3.73 -7.89 2.40
N ASP A 9 -4.25 -8.79 1.56
CA ASP A 9 -4.42 -8.54 0.13
C ASP A 9 -5.45 -7.41 -0.11
N ALA A 10 -6.56 -7.38 0.65
CA ALA A 10 -7.57 -6.33 0.57
C ALA A 10 -7.02 -4.96 1.02
N LEU A 11 -6.25 -4.92 2.11
CA LEU A 11 -5.64 -3.69 2.60
C LEU A 11 -4.62 -3.12 1.61
N ARG A 12 -3.78 -3.96 1.01
CA ARG A 12 -2.88 -3.52 -0.06
C ARG A 12 -3.64 -2.97 -1.28
N GLY A 13 -4.72 -3.65 -1.67
CA GLY A 13 -5.56 -3.20 -2.78
C GLY A 13 -6.22 -1.86 -2.50
N PHE A 14 -6.64 -1.62 -1.27
CA PHE A 14 -7.13 -0.34 -0.80
C PHE A 14 -6.06 0.75 -0.92
N ASP A 15 -4.83 0.50 -0.47
CA ASP A 15 -3.73 1.47 -0.61
C ASP A 15 -3.44 1.80 -2.08
N MET A 16 -3.36 0.78 -2.93
CA MET A 16 -3.13 0.97 -4.37
C MET A 16 -4.26 1.77 -5.03
N PHE A 17 -5.51 1.55 -4.62
CA PHE A 17 -6.65 2.32 -5.13
C PHE A 17 -6.51 3.82 -4.84
N TRP A 18 -6.06 4.19 -3.64
CA TRP A 18 -5.83 5.59 -3.31
C TRP A 18 -4.67 6.20 -4.09
N ILE A 19 -3.52 5.50 -4.19
CA ILE A 19 -2.32 5.98 -4.89
C ILE A 19 -2.58 6.24 -6.39
N ILE A 20 -3.47 5.47 -7.01
CA ILE A 20 -3.76 5.59 -8.45
C ILE A 20 -4.58 6.86 -8.79
N GLY A 21 -5.21 7.51 -7.80
CA GLY A 21 -5.95 8.77 -8.03
C GLY A 21 -7.40 8.74 -7.57
N ALA A 22 -7.76 7.91 -6.60
CA ALA A 22 -9.12 7.94 -6.03
C ALA A 22 -9.46 9.31 -5.39
N GLU A 23 -8.45 10.10 -4.99
CA GLU A 23 -8.60 11.48 -4.54
C GLU A 23 -9.32 12.40 -5.55
N GLU A 24 -9.11 12.19 -6.86
CA GLU A 24 -9.69 13.04 -7.92
C GLU A 24 -11.22 12.98 -7.92
N ILE A 25 -11.80 11.84 -7.53
CA ILE A 25 -13.25 11.67 -7.41
C ILE A 25 -13.81 12.63 -6.35
N PHE A 26 -13.09 12.81 -5.24
CA PHE A 26 -13.53 13.67 -4.15
C PHE A 26 -13.32 15.14 -4.46
N HIS A 27 -12.22 15.50 -5.13
CA HIS A 27 -11.98 16.87 -5.59
C HIS A 27 -13.05 17.33 -6.59
N THR A 28 -13.32 16.53 -7.62
CA THR A 28 -14.34 16.84 -8.64
C THR A 28 -15.75 16.91 -8.05
N MET A 29 -16.08 16.03 -7.10
CA MET A 29 -17.37 16.05 -6.40
C MET A 29 -17.54 17.27 -5.48
N SER A 30 -16.44 17.71 -4.85
CA SER A 30 -16.38 18.92 -4.05
C SER A 30 -16.69 20.16 -4.88
N GLU A 31 -16.05 20.28 -6.05
CA GLU A 31 -16.27 21.37 -7.00
C GLU A 31 -17.68 21.37 -7.59
N ALA A 32 -18.28 20.21 -7.82
CA ALA A 32 -19.64 20.12 -8.34
C ALA A 32 -20.71 20.51 -7.31
N THR A 33 -20.54 20.08 -6.05
CA THR A 33 -21.61 20.17 -5.04
C THR A 33 -21.50 21.42 -4.15
N HIS A 34 -20.30 21.97 -3.98
CA HIS A 34 -20.00 23.09 -3.06
C HIS A 34 -20.49 22.88 -1.61
N HIS A 35 -20.72 21.64 -1.20
CA HIS A 35 -21.27 21.32 0.13
C HIS A 35 -20.14 21.21 1.16
N PRO A 36 -20.32 21.70 2.40
CA PRO A 36 -19.28 21.69 3.44
C PRO A 36 -18.66 20.32 3.72
N PHE A 37 -19.46 19.25 3.64
CA PHE A 37 -18.98 17.87 3.79
C PHE A 37 -17.96 17.47 2.71
N TRP A 38 -18.26 17.72 1.43
CA TRP A 38 -17.37 17.35 0.32
C TRP A 38 -16.10 18.19 0.32
N ASN A 39 -16.18 19.47 0.70
CA ASN A 39 -15.01 20.33 0.88
C ASN A 39 -14.09 19.84 2.00
N ALA A 40 -14.65 19.45 3.15
CA ALA A 40 -13.88 18.91 4.26
C ALA A 40 -13.21 17.56 3.90
N LEU A 41 -13.93 16.71 3.15
CA LEU A 41 -13.42 15.42 2.69
C LEU A 41 -12.32 15.61 1.63
N SER A 42 -12.51 16.51 0.67
CA SER A 42 -11.52 16.91 -0.33
C SER A 42 -10.22 17.39 0.32
N ASN A 43 -10.30 18.21 1.38
CA ASN A 43 -9.10 18.66 2.10
C ASN A 43 -8.29 17.52 2.71
N GLN A 44 -8.93 16.42 3.15
CA GLN A 44 -8.21 15.24 3.68
C GLN A 44 -7.39 14.48 2.63
N PHE A 45 -7.63 14.74 1.35
CA PHE A 45 -6.88 14.18 0.23
C PHE A 45 -5.88 15.18 -0.37
N THR A 46 -5.71 16.35 0.25
CA THR A 46 -4.65 17.30 -0.14
C THR A 46 -3.41 17.10 0.71
N HIS A 47 -2.23 17.05 0.07
CA HIS A 47 -0.98 17.03 0.83
C HIS A 47 -0.66 18.42 1.38
N PRO A 48 -0.55 18.59 2.71
CA PRO A 48 -0.08 19.82 3.30
C PRO A 48 1.43 19.95 3.05
N ILE A 49 1.91 21.16 2.70
CA ILE A 49 3.29 21.36 2.26
C ILE A 49 4.30 21.21 3.41
N TRP A 50 3.92 21.53 4.66
CA TRP A 50 4.87 21.61 5.78
C TRP A 50 4.26 21.22 7.14
N ASP A 51 3.23 21.94 7.61
CA ASP A 51 2.55 21.68 8.88
C ASP A 51 1.10 21.24 8.62
N GLY A 52 0.79 20.00 8.97
CA GLY A 52 -0.53 19.41 8.82
C GLY A 52 -0.50 17.90 8.96
N PHE A 53 -1.68 17.32 9.12
CA PHE A 53 -1.86 15.88 9.07
C PHE A 53 -3.19 15.61 8.38
N HIS A 54 -3.13 14.99 7.20
CA HIS A 54 -4.29 14.60 6.43
C HIS A 54 -4.35 13.07 6.32
N ALA A 55 -5.55 12.55 6.10
CA ALA A 55 -5.76 11.11 5.92
C ALA A 55 -4.85 10.52 4.83
N TYR A 56 -4.53 11.30 3.79
CA TYR A 56 -3.63 10.89 2.72
C TYR A 56 -2.21 10.53 3.19
N ASP A 57 -1.70 11.21 4.23
CA ASP A 57 -0.36 10.97 4.78
C ASP A 57 -0.21 9.56 5.39
N LEU A 58 -1.32 8.89 5.71
CA LEU A 58 -1.34 7.53 6.27
C LEU A 58 -1.11 6.43 5.23
N ILE A 59 -1.29 6.71 3.94
CA ILE A 59 -1.16 5.72 2.87
C ILE A 59 0.25 5.12 2.85
N PHE A 60 1.28 5.96 2.94
CA PHE A 60 2.67 5.50 2.90
C PHE A 60 3.07 4.66 4.13
N PRO A 61 2.82 5.10 5.39
CA PRO A 61 3.03 4.27 6.57
C PRO A 61 2.28 2.94 6.53
N LEU A 62 1.03 2.93 6.04
CA LEU A 62 0.21 1.73 5.92
C LEU A 62 0.80 0.76 4.89
N PHE A 63 1.20 1.27 3.72
CA PHE A 63 1.84 0.47 2.67
C PHE A 63 3.15 -0.16 3.16
N MET A 64 3.99 0.61 3.85
CA MET A 64 5.25 0.10 4.43
C MET A 64 5.00 -0.96 5.50
N PHE A 65 3.99 -0.78 6.35
CA PHE A 65 3.58 -1.76 7.35
C PHE A 65 3.13 -3.07 6.69
N VAL A 66 2.23 -2.99 5.70
CA VAL A 66 1.71 -4.13 4.92
C VAL A 66 2.83 -4.89 4.21
N SER A 67 3.78 -4.17 3.59
CA SER A 67 4.96 -4.75 2.95
C SER A 67 5.85 -5.51 3.94
N GLY A 68 6.08 -4.93 5.11
CA GLY A 68 6.86 -5.53 6.19
C GLY A 68 6.25 -6.85 6.69
N ILE A 69 4.98 -6.85 7.08
CA ILE A 69 4.31 -8.06 7.58
C ILE A 69 4.21 -9.14 6.51
N SER A 70 3.96 -8.76 5.25
CA SER A 70 3.94 -9.71 4.12
C SER A 70 5.27 -10.44 3.95
N SER A 71 6.39 -9.71 4.13
CA SER A 71 7.72 -10.27 3.99
C SER A 71 8.03 -11.26 5.10
N VAL A 72 7.71 -10.94 6.35
CA VAL A 72 7.88 -11.84 7.51
C VAL A 72 7.06 -13.12 7.33
N TYR A 73 5.77 -13.01 7.00
CA TYR A 73 4.91 -14.18 6.75
C TYR A 73 5.40 -15.03 5.58
N SER A 74 5.92 -14.41 4.50
CA SER A 74 6.44 -15.16 3.36
C SER A 74 7.72 -15.94 3.70
N ILE A 75 8.57 -15.39 4.56
CA ILE A 75 9.81 -16.05 5.00
C ILE A 75 9.48 -17.20 5.94
N ASP A 76 8.62 -16.96 6.93
CA ASP A 76 8.18 -17.97 7.90
C ASP A 76 7.53 -19.19 7.20
N ALA A 77 6.61 -18.92 6.26
CA ALA A 77 6.00 -19.96 5.43
C ALA A 77 7.03 -20.70 4.54
N SER A 78 8.11 -20.05 4.12
CA SER A 78 9.15 -20.72 3.33
C SER A 78 10.03 -21.62 4.19
N LEU A 79 10.34 -21.20 5.42
CA LEU A 79 11.08 -22.01 6.39
C LEU A 79 10.26 -23.21 6.86
N SER A 80 8.96 -23.05 7.09
CA SER A 80 8.07 -24.15 7.51
C SER A 80 7.92 -25.25 6.45
N ASN A 81 8.19 -24.93 5.17
CA ASN A 81 8.15 -25.88 4.06
C ASN A 81 9.54 -26.46 3.73
N GLU A 82 10.50 -26.38 4.67
CA GLU A 82 11.89 -26.88 4.53
C GLU A 82 12.64 -26.35 3.29
N ILE A 83 12.25 -25.18 2.78
CA ILE A 83 12.91 -24.59 1.62
C ILE A 83 14.32 -24.13 2.02
N ASN A 84 15.31 -24.49 1.21
CA ASN A 84 16.69 -24.09 1.42
C ASN A 84 16.84 -22.55 1.45
N LYS A 85 17.47 -22.02 2.51
CA LYS A 85 17.70 -20.58 2.71
C LYS A 85 18.40 -19.90 1.52
N LYS A 86 19.34 -20.59 0.85
CA LYS A 86 20.02 -20.06 -0.35
C LYS A 86 19.07 -19.86 -1.52
N SER A 87 18.12 -20.79 -1.71
CA SER A 87 17.09 -20.70 -2.75
C SER A 87 16.13 -19.53 -2.48
N LEU A 88 15.73 -19.35 -1.21
CA LEU A 88 14.89 -18.23 -0.81
C LEU A 88 15.58 -16.88 -1.06
N LEU A 89 16.84 -16.73 -0.67
CA LEU A 89 17.61 -15.52 -0.90
C LEU A 89 17.73 -15.19 -2.39
N TRP A 90 18.05 -16.19 -3.22
CA TRP A 90 18.14 -16.01 -4.67
C TRP A 90 16.81 -15.55 -5.29
N LYS A 91 15.69 -16.09 -4.80
CA LYS A 91 14.35 -15.68 -5.23
C LYS A 91 14.06 -14.22 -4.89
N VAL A 92 14.43 -13.75 -3.69
CA VAL A 92 14.28 -12.35 -3.28
C VAL A 92 15.14 -11.43 -4.13
N ILE A 93 16.43 -11.74 -4.27
CA ILE A 93 17.37 -10.96 -5.09
C ILE A 93 16.88 -10.88 -6.54
N LYS A 94 16.53 -12.01 -7.16
CA LYS A 94 16.02 -12.04 -8.53
C LYS A 94 14.79 -11.15 -8.71
N ARG A 95 13.83 -11.18 -7.77
CA ARG A 95 12.65 -10.32 -7.83
C ARG A 95 13.01 -8.84 -7.71
N GLY A 96 13.89 -8.50 -6.78
CA GLY A 96 14.38 -7.12 -6.62
C GLY A 96 15.08 -6.62 -7.88
N LEU A 97 15.94 -7.44 -8.50
CA LEU A 97 16.66 -7.12 -9.72
C LEU A 97 15.72 -6.94 -10.92
N ILE A 98 14.71 -7.80 -11.06
CA ILE A 98 13.69 -7.68 -12.11
C ILE A 98 12.91 -6.36 -11.95
N LEU A 99 12.45 -6.04 -10.74
CA LEU A 99 11.73 -4.78 -10.50
C LEU A 99 12.63 -3.58 -10.78
N PHE A 100 13.88 -3.60 -10.31
CA PHE A 100 14.84 -2.53 -10.58
C PHE A 100 15.10 -2.30 -12.08
N ILE A 101 15.15 -3.37 -12.88
CA ILE A 101 15.35 -3.26 -14.33
C ILE A 101 14.09 -2.76 -15.05
N LEU A 102 12.90 -3.16 -14.59
CA LEU A 102 11.63 -2.80 -15.22
C LEU A 102 11.16 -1.39 -14.85
N GLY A 103 11.60 -0.85 -13.71
CA GLY A 103 11.08 0.39 -13.13
C GLY A 103 9.96 0.10 -12.15
#